data_AF-A0A017SXN0-F1
#
_entry.id   AF-A0A017SXN0-F1
#
_cell.length_a   1.000
_cell.length_b   1.000
_cell.length_c   1.000
_cell.angle_alpha   90.00
_cell.angle_beta   90.00
_cell.angle_gamma   90.00
#
_symmetry.space_group_name_H-M   'P 1'
#
loop_
_entity.id
_entity.type
_entity.pdbx_description
1 polymer ?
#
loop_
_entity_poly.entity_id
_entity_poly.type
_entity_poly.pdbx_seq_one_letter_code
_entity_poly.pdbx_strand_id
1 'polypeptide(L)'
;MRFLRRATLVVSLTSALGLPACSAPLPEPQIASSAGQSGYAARYPEELNGSTARINQQDETAARVAGEVPSYPEQLKDPDWGVALSVVEEADQAGRSYDYVERARRAEGAAAFFKDNKDEISRKVAGSAQYVAKQKGCEVDVSGAAAHALDEAVEKQLQQSLRDRNEAHYVIERNRTGLGKENAAALEKQADDIAAASYAVHIAMVEEKLRLRRILEEIEAVQAELDTAIEAERSFEAGAGRTPEEKKAAAKRAEEFSASKAMLASTAEQAKNASERLEERITAAQKRHDEALAKLKEDIRKRGNLPAPAPKE
;
A
#
# COMPACT_ATOMS: atom_id res chain seq x y z
N MET A 1 -42.64 -16.83 65.74
CA MET A 1 -43.90 -16.08 65.53
C MET A 1 -43.89 -15.54 64.10
N ARG A 2 -44.85 -16.00 63.26
CA ARG A 2 -45.08 -15.54 61.87
C ARG A 2 -46.48 -14.93 61.79
N PHE A 3 -46.68 -14.12 60.74
CA PHE A 3 -47.95 -13.62 60.15
C PHE A 3 -48.56 -12.36 60.81
N LEU A 4 -49.15 -11.36 60.13
CA LEU A 4 -49.78 -11.29 58.79
C LEU A 4 -49.97 -9.80 58.32
N ARG A 5 -49.86 -9.59 56.99
CA ARG A 5 -50.44 -8.59 56.04
C ARG A 5 -51.28 -7.36 56.49
N ARG A 6 -51.04 -6.20 55.83
CA ARG A 6 -51.93 -5.38 54.93
C ARG A 6 -51.34 -3.95 54.77
N ALA A 7 -50.92 -3.48 53.59
CA ALA A 7 -51.64 -2.88 52.45
C ALA A 7 -51.79 -1.33 52.51
N THR A 8 -51.53 -0.67 51.36
CA THR A 8 -51.96 0.67 50.82
C THR A 8 -50.75 1.53 50.36
N LEU A 9 -50.36 1.62 49.07
CA LEU A 9 -50.85 2.35 47.87
C LEU A 9 -50.39 3.83 47.75
N VAL A 10 -49.87 4.19 46.55
CA VAL A 10 -49.94 5.48 45.80
C VAL A 10 -48.62 6.22 45.45
N VAL A 11 -48.24 6.06 44.15
CA VAL A 11 -47.85 7.05 43.10
C VAL A 11 -46.56 7.89 43.22
N SER A 12 -45.69 7.79 42.19
CA SER A 12 -45.17 8.87 41.30
C SER A 12 -43.99 8.32 40.47
N LEU A 13 -44.16 7.95 39.19
CA LEU A 13 -43.95 8.77 37.98
C LEU A 13 -42.59 9.51 37.95
N THR A 14 -41.60 9.02 37.19
CA THR A 14 -40.79 9.82 36.25
C THR A 14 -39.73 9.01 35.49
N SER A 15 -39.81 9.12 34.16
CA SER A 15 -38.70 9.28 33.21
C SER A 15 -37.69 8.15 33.04
N ALA A 16 -37.99 7.27 32.06
CA ALA A 16 -36.99 6.55 31.30
C ALA A 16 -36.11 7.57 30.54
N LEU A 17 -34.94 7.90 31.12
CA LEU A 17 -33.85 8.56 30.41
C LEU A 17 -33.23 7.54 29.44
N GLY A 18 -33.78 7.46 28.24
CA GLY A 18 -33.02 7.01 27.08
C GLY A 18 -31.92 8.03 26.83
N LEU A 19 -30.72 7.77 27.35
CA LEU A 19 -29.53 8.46 26.88
C LEU A 19 -29.30 7.97 25.44
N PRO A 20 -29.39 8.82 24.41
CA PRO A 20 -28.72 8.52 23.17
C PRO A 20 -27.23 8.47 23.52
N ALA A 21 -26.63 7.29 23.45
CA ALA A 21 -25.18 7.18 23.47
C ALA A 21 -24.68 7.99 22.28
N CYS A 22 -24.28 9.24 22.57
CA CYS A 22 -23.67 10.14 21.62
C CYS A 22 -22.51 9.41 20.97
N SER A 23 -22.66 9.10 19.69
CA SER A 23 -21.57 8.85 18.76
C SER A 23 -20.78 10.15 18.59
N ALA A 24 -20.06 10.58 19.62
CA ALA A 24 -18.93 11.45 19.41
C ALA A 24 -17.92 10.64 18.58
N PRO A 25 -17.44 11.14 17.44
CA PRO A 25 -16.32 10.50 16.76
C PRO A 25 -15.20 10.34 17.78
N LEU A 26 -14.63 9.14 17.86
CA LEU A 26 -13.45 8.89 18.69
C LEU A 26 -12.40 9.94 18.32
N PRO A 27 -11.75 10.58 19.30
CA PRO A 27 -10.75 11.60 19.01
C PRO A 27 -9.72 11.01 18.05
N GLU A 28 -9.57 11.64 16.88
CA GLU A 28 -8.56 11.25 15.90
C GLU A 28 -7.16 11.34 16.55
N PRO A 29 -6.24 10.42 16.25
CA PRO A 29 -4.86 10.54 16.70
C PRO A 29 -4.27 11.90 16.31
N GLN A 30 -3.80 12.66 17.30
CA GLN A 30 -3.11 13.91 17.05
C GLN A 30 -1.66 13.62 16.64
N ILE A 31 -1.38 13.76 15.35
CA ILE A 31 -0.03 13.60 14.79
C ILE A 31 0.59 15.00 14.68
N ALA A 32 1.63 15.27 15.47
CA ALA A 32 2.39 16.51 15.37
C ALA A 32 3.15 16.59 14.03
N SER A 33 3.19 17.79 13.43
CA SER A 33 4.01 18.00 12.22
C SER A 33 5.48 17.79 12.55
N SER A 34 6.21 17.16 11.64
CA SER A 34 7.66 16.98 11.74
C SER A 34 8.43 18.06 10.99
N ALA A 35 7.76 19.08 10.43
CA ALA A 35 8.38 20.12 9.63
C ALA A 35 9.52 20.87 10.33
N GLY A 36 9.45 21.02 11.67
CA GLY A 36 10.51 21.62 12.49
C GLY A 36 11.61 20.65 12.94
N GLN A 37 11.74 19.49 12.30
CA GLN A 37 12.80 18.52 12.59
C GLN A 37 13.76 18.48 11.40
N SER A 38 15.00 18.95 11.58
CA SER A 38 16.03 18.99 10.53
C SER A 38 16.24 17.66 9.78
N GLY A 39 16.20 16.52 10.49
CA GLY A 39 16.33 15.19 9.88
C GLY A 39 15.13 14.74 9.05
N TYR A 40 13.93 15.29 9.30
CA TYR A 40 12.77 15.13 8.42
C TYR A 40 12.91 16.06 7.21
N ALA A 41 13.25 17.33 7.46
CA ALA A 41 13.42 18.35 6.44
C ALA A 41 14.45 17.95 5.37
N ALA A 42 15.55 17.28 5.76
CA ALA A 42 16.56 16.76 4.83
C ALA A 42 16.03 15.68 3.87
N ARG A 43 15.15 14.80 4.34
CA ARG A 43 14.60 13.68 3.54
C ARG A 43 13.32 14.05 2.79
N TYR A 44 12.80 15.24 3.04
CA TYR A 44 11.51 15.67 2.54
C TYR A 44 11.39 15.70 1.00
N PRO A 45 12.41 16.13 0.22
CA PRO A 45 12.36 15.99 -1.24
C PRO A 45 12.23 14.53 -1.72
N GLU A 46 12.81 13.57 -1.01
CA GLU A 46 12.70 12.15 -1.33
C GLU A 46 11.27 11.64 -1.06
N GLU A 47 10.64 12.08 0.03
CA GLU A 47 9.24 11.75 0.35
C GLU A 47 8.26 12.28 -0.71
N LEU A 48 8.44 13.52 -1.17
CA LEU A 48 7.64 14.13 -2.24
C LEU A 48 7.76 13.32 -3.55
N ASN A 49 8.99 13.02 -3.96
CA ASN A 49 9.26 12.22 -5.17
C ASN A 49 8.70 10.80 -5.02
N GLY A 50 8.88 10.19 -3.85
CA GLY A 50 8.37 8.85 -3.55
C GLY A 50 6.87 8.74 -3.66
N SER A 51 6.11 9.73 -3.18
CA SER A 51 4.64 9.74 -3.32
C SER A 51 4.21 9.85 -4.79
N THR A 52 4.85 10.75 -5.56
CA THR A 52 4.57 10.87 -7.00
C THR A 52 4.90 9.57 -7.76
N ALA A 53 6.02 8.93 -7.44
CA ALA A 53 6.43 7.66 -8.03
C ALA A 53 5.45 6.52 -7.72
N ARG A 54 4.97 6.43 -6.47
CA ARG A 54 3.97 5.42 -6.08
C ARG A 54 2.67 5.59 -6.86
N ILE A 55 2.18 6.83 -7.05
CA ILE A 55 1.00 7.06 -7.87
C ILE A 55 1.19 6.53 -9.30
N ASN A 56 2.34 6.82 -9.91
CA ASN A 56 2.63 6.35 -11.26
C ASN A 56 2.68 4.82 -11.33
N GLN A 57 3.31 4.16 -10.35
CA GLN A 57 3.36 2.70 -10.28
C GLN A 57 1.95 2.07 -10.15
N GLN A 58 1.06 2.67 -9.36
CA GLN A 58 -0.32 2.18 -9.22
C GLN A 58 -1.12 2.38 -10.52
N ASP A 59 -0.97 3.52 -11.18
CA ASP A 59 -1.59 3.79 -12.49
C ASP A 59 -1.07 2.82 -13.57
N GLU A 60 0.23 2.55 -13.59
CA GLU A 60 0.84 1.55 -14.49
C GLU A 60 0.32 0.13 -14.23
N THR A 61 0.18 -0.26 -12.96
CA THR A 61 -0.41 -1.55 -12.58
C THR A 61 -1.83 -1.68 -13.12
N ALA A 62 -2.67 -0.66 -12.90
CA ALA A 62 -4.03 -0.62 -13.41
C ALA A 62 -4.07 -0.61 -14.95
N ALA A 63 -3.17 0.12 -15.60
CA ALA A 63 -3.06 0.20 -17.05
C ALA A 63 -2.72 -1.16 -17.67
N ARG A 64 -1.72 -1.84 -17.10
CA ARG A 64 -1.28 -3.16 -17.52
C ARG A 64 -2.43 -4.16 -17.43
N VAL A 65 -3.06 -4.25 -16.26
CA VAL A 65 -4.16 -5.20 -16.04
C VAL A 65 -5.34 -4.91 -16.98
N ALA A 66 -5.73 -3.65 -17.12
CA ALA A 66 -6.80 -3.27 -18.07
C ALA A 66 -6.48 -3.65 -19.52
N GLY A 67 -5.19 -3.64 -19.91
CA GLY A 67 -4.73 -4.09 -21.23
C GLY A 67 -4.70 -5.61 -21.40
N GLU A 68 -4.49 -6.36 -20.32
CA GLU A 68 -4.44 -7.83 -20.33
C GLU A 68 -5.84 -8.48 -20.22
N VAL A 69 -6.75 -7.84 -19.48
CA VAL A 69 -8.11 -8.30 -19.19
C VAL A 69 -8.87 -8.83 -20.42
N PRO A 70 -8.84 -8.20 -21.61
CA PRO A 70 -9.53 -8.71 -22.80
C PRO A 70 -9.09 -10.12 -23.23
N SER A 71 -7.86 -10.53 -22.90
CA SER A 71 -7.34 -11.86 -23.26
C SER A 71 -7.66 -12.95 -22.24
N TYR A 72 -8.15 -12.59 -21.04
CA TYR A 72 -8.34 -13.53 -19.94
C TYR A 72 -9.28 -14.70 -20.28
N PRO A 73 -10.41 -14.51 -20.99
CA PRO A 73 -11.28 -15.62 -21.37
C PRO A 73 -10.61 -16.64 -22.30
N GLU A 74 -9.67 -16.20 -23.15
CA GLU A 74 -8.97 -17.07 -24.11
C GLU A 74 -7.91 -17.94 -23.43
N GLN A 75 -7.48 -17.57 -22.22
CA GLN A 75 -6.52 -18.34 -21.42
C GLN A 75 -7.16 -19.55 -20.73
N LEU A 76 -8.49 -19.64 -20.74
CA LEU A 76 -9.25 -20.72 -20.09
C LEU A 76 -9.62 -21.81 -21.12
N LYS A 77 -9.43 -23.07 -20.72
CA LYS A 77 -9.74 -24.26 -21.52
C LYS A 77 -11.06 -24.88 -21.04
N ASP A 78 -12.15 -24.44 -21.66
CA ASP A 78 -13.53 -24.88 -21.36
C ASP A 78 -13.85 -24.91 -19.85
N PRO A 79 -13.69 -23.78 -19.14
CA PRO A 79 -13.94 -23.70 -17.71
C PRO A 79 -15.45 -23.78 -17.40
N ASP A 80 -15.79 -24.03 -16.13
CA ASP A 80 -17.08 -23.59 -15.62
C ASP A 80 -17.13 -22.06 -15.65
N TRP A 81 -17.82 -21.50 -16.65
CA TRP A 81 -17.94 -20.06 -16.84
C TRP A 81 -18.67 -19.34 -15.69
N GLY A 82 -19.54 -20.05 -14.96
CA GLY A 82 -20.18 -19.51 -13.77
C GLY A 82 -19.15 -19.29 -12.65
N VAL A 83 -18.28 -20.28 -12.43
CA VAL A 83 -17.17 -20.16 -11.48
C VAL A 83 -16.19 -19.07 -11.92
N ALA A 84 -15.82 -19.01 -13.19
CA ALA A 84 -14.93 -17.96 -13.71
C ALA A 84 -15.51 -16.55 -13.49
N LEU A 85 -16.82 -16.37 -13.69
CA LEU A 85 -17.49 -15.10 -13.41
C LEU A 85 -17.42 -14.73 -11.93
N SER A 86 -17.71 -15.68 -11.04
CA SER A 86 -17.62 -15.46 -9.59
C SER A 86 -16.21 -15.09 -9.16
N VAL A 87 -15.17 -15.74 -9.71
CA VAL A 87 -13.77 -15.39 -9.42
C VAL A 87 -13.46 -13.95 -9.79
N VAL A 88 -13.89 -13.49 -10.97
CA VAL A 88 -13.68 -12.10 -11.42
C VAL A 88 -14.41 -11.10 -10.52
N GLU A 89 -15.65 -11.40 -10.13
CA GLU A 89 -16.46 -10.53 -9.27
C GLU A 89 -15.90 -10.46 -7.85
N GLU A 90 -15.52 -11.60 -7.26
CA GLU A 90 -14.92 -11.67 -5.93
C GLU A 90 -13.53 -11.03 -5.90
N ALA A 91 -12.72 -11.15 -6.94
CA ALA A 91 -11.40 -10.50 -7.01
C ALA A 91 -11.51 -8.97 -7.01
N ASP A 92 -12.44 -8.42 -7.80
CA ASP A 92 -12.69 -6.98 -7.85
C ASP A 92 -13.30 -6.44 -6.55
N GLN A 93 -14.09 -7.24 -5.84
CA GLN A 93 -14.58 -6.87 -4.50
C GLN A 93 -13.46 -6.96 -3.46
N ALA A 94 -12.67 -8.04 -3.50
CA ALA A 94 -11.57 -8.27 -2.57
C ALA A 94 -10.55 -7.13 -2.59
N GLY A 95 -10.16 -6.63 -3.77
CA GLY A 95 -9.21 -5.51 -3.89
C GLY A 95 -9.64 -4.22 -3.18
N ARG A 96 -10.93 -4.06 -2.89
CA ARG A 96 -11.51 -2.92 -2.14
C ARG A 96 -11.93 -3.28 -0.72
N SER A 97 -11.84 -4.56 -0.36
CA SER A 97 -12.23 -5.04 0.96
C SER A 97 -11.24 -4.55 2.03
N TYR A 98 -11.75 -4.29 3.23
CA TYR A 98 -10.93 -3.83 4.34
C TYR A 98 -9.77 -4.80 4.66
N ASP A 99 -10.02 -6.12 4.66
CA ASP A 99 -9.01 -7.12 5.01
C ASP A 99 -7.88 -7.18 3.97
N TYR A 100 -8.20 -7.09 2.67
CA TYR A 100 -7.21 -7.00 1.61
C TYR A 100 -6.41 -5.69 1.70
N VAL A 101 -7.08 -4.55 1.89
CA VAL A 101 -6.43 -3.23 2.00
C VAL A 101 -5.44 -3.20 3.16
N GLU A 102 -5.84 -3.66 4.35
CA GLU A 102 -4.95 -3.75 5.50
C GLU A 102 -3.74 -4.66 5.25
N ARG A 103 -3.95 -5.75 4.51
CA ARG A 103 -2.85 -6.63 4.11
C ARG A 103 -1.94 -6.00 3.08
N ALA A 104 -2.49 -5.32 2.07
CA ALA A 104 -1.76 -4.59 1.05
C ALA A 104 -0.84 -3.55 1.68
N ARG A 105 -1.35 -2.71 2.59
CA ARG A 105 -0.55 -1.72 3.34
C ARG A 105 0.62 -2.37 4.09
N ARG A 106 0.40 -3.52 4.75
CA ARG A 106 1.47 -4.26 5.44
C ARG A 106 2.50 -4.84 4.47
N ALA A 107 2.03 -5.39 3.34
CA ALA A 107 2.90 -5.97 2.34
C ALA A 107 3.75 -4.90 1.65
N GLU A 108 3.17 -3.75 1.33
CA GLU A 108 3.87 -2.58 0.76
C GLU A 108 4.89 -2.02 1.75
N GLY A 109 4.55 -1.89 3.03
CA GLY A 109 5.50 -1.47 4.07
C GLY A 109 6.67 -2.45 4.23
N ALA A 110 6.40 -3.76 4.20
CA ALA A 110 7.44 -4.79 4.25
C ALA A 110 8.32 -4.79 3.00
N ALA A 111 7.72 -4.60 1.82
CA ALA A 111 8.44 -4.46 0.55
C ALA A 111 9.36 -3.22 0.56
N ALA A 112 8.85 -2.08 1.03
CA ALA A 112 9.63 -0.85 1.17
C ALA A 112 10.81 -1.04 2.13
N PHE A 113 10.57 -1.59 3.32
CA PHE A 113 11.64 -1.89 4.27
C PHE A 113 12.70 -2.82 3.68
N PHE A 114 12.27 -3.90 3.01
CA PHE A 114 13.21 -4.84 2.41
C PHE A 114 14.01 -4.17 1.29
N LYS A 115 13.38 -3.36 0.44
CA LYS A 115 14.04 -2.60 -0.63
C LYS A 115 15.11 -1.65 -0.07
N ASP A 116 14.76 -0.88 0.94
CA ASP A 116 15.67 0.11 1.56
C ASP A 116 16.89 -0.54 2.21
N ASN A 117 16.74 -1.79 2.67
CA ASN A 117 17.79 -2.54 3.36
C ASN A 117 18.35 -3.69 2.51
N LYS A 118 17.97 -3.79 1.22
CA LYS A 118 18.20 -4.97 0.37
C LYS A 118 19.66 -5.32 0.28
N ASP A 119 20.52 -4.33 0.05
CA ASP A 119 21.96 -4.54 -0.14
C ASP A 119 22.63 -5.06 1.13
N GLU A 120 22.28 -4.51 2.29
CA GLU A 120 22.86 -4.94 3.56
C GLU A 120 22.37 -6.33 3.96
N ILE A 121 21.06 -6.57 3.88
CA ILE A 121 20.47 -7.88 4.21
C ILE A 121 21.01 -8.95 3.26
N SER A 122 21.00 -8.68 1.95
CA SER A 122 21.49 -9.63 0.94
C SER A 122 22.97 -9.92 1.13
N ARG A 123 23.81 -8.91 1.40
CA ARG A 123 25.24 -9.10 1.67
C ARG A 123 25.48 -9.97 2.90
N LYS A 124 24.74 -9.76 3.99
CA LYS A 124 24.87 -10.57 5.22
C LYS A 124 24.43 -12.01 5.01
N VAL A 125 23.30 -12.23 4.34
CA VAL A 125 22.77 -13.57 4.03
C VAL A 125 23.71 -14.30 3.08
N ALA A 126 24.10 -13.68 1.98
CA ALA A 126 25.01 -14.24 0.99
C ALA A 126 26.40 -14.54 1.60
N GLY A 127 26.93 -13.63 2.41
CA GLY A 127 28.20 -13.84 3.12
C GLY A 127 28.15 -15.02 4.10
N SER A 128 27.04 -15.18 4.82
CA SER A 128 26.83 -16.30 5.73
C SER A 128 26.74 -17.64 4.97
N ALA A 129 26.00 -17.68 3.87
CA ALA A 129 25.90 -18.85 3.00
C ALA A 129 27.27 -19.24 2.42
N GLN A 130 28.01 -18.26 1.89
CA GLN A 130 29.35 -18.49 1.34
C GLN A 130 30.34 -18.98 2.41
N TYR A 131 30.25 -18.45 3.62
CA TYR A 131 31.10 -18.86 4.74
C TYR A 131 30.88 -20.34 5.08
N VAL A 132 29.62 -20.78 5.21
CA VAL A 132 29.28 -22.18 5.48
C VAL A 132 29.70 -23.09 4.33
N ALA A 133 29.53 -22.66 3.08
CA ALA A 133 29.99 -23.41 1.91
C ALA A 133 31.52 -23.65 1.96
N LYS A 134 32.31 -22.60 2.20
CA LYS A 134 33.77 -22.68 2.34
C LYS A 134 34.19 -23.59 3.50
N GLN A 135 33.53 -23.49 4.66
CA GLN A 135 33.81 -24.37 5.81
C GLN A 135 33.62 -25.86 5.48
N LYS A 136 32.68 -26.19 4.60
CA LYS A 136 32.42 -27.56 4.15
C LYS A 136 33.28 -27.99 2.96
N GLY A 137 34.25 -27.18 2.55
CA GLY A 137 35.12 -27.48 1.41
C GLY A 137 34.47 -27.26 0.03
N CYS A 138 33.33 -26.56 -0.03
CA CYS A 138 32.74 -26.16 -1.31
C CYS A 138 33.41 -24.88 -1.81
N GLU A 139 34.03 -24.95 -2.98
CA GLU A 139 34.71 -23.80 -3.63
C GLU A 139 33.78 -22.96 -4.52
N VAL A 140 32.55 -23.41 -4.77
CA VAL A 140 31.55 -22.70 -5.57
C VAL A 140 31.11 -21.42 -4.86
N ASP A 141 31.03 -20.31 -5.61
CA ASP A 141 30.41 -19.08 -5.14
C ASP A 141 28.88 -19.20 -5.16
N VAL A 142 28.28 -19.16 -3.98
CA VAL A 142 26.82 -19.27 -3.78
C VAL A 142 26.19 -17.94 -3.41
N SER A 143 26.97 -16.85 -3.32
CA SER A 143 26.51 -15.56 -2.84
C SER A 143 25.38 -14.97 -3.68
N GLY A 144 25.53 -14.97 -5.01
CA GLY A 144 24.52 -14.50 -5.95
C GLY A 144 23.23 -15.33 -5.89
N ALA A 145 23.35 -16.66 -5.84
CA ALA A 145 22.20 -17.55 -5.73
C ALA A 145 21.43 -17.36 -4.41
N ALA A 146 22.15 -17.17 -3.30
CA ALA A 146 21.54 -16.92 -1.99
C ALA A 146 20.82 -15.57 -1.94
N ALA A 147 21.41 -14.51 -2.50
CA ALA A 147 20.78 -13.19 -2.58
C ALA A 147 19.51 -13.22 -3.46
N HIS A 148 19.58 -13.87 -4.61
CA HIS A 148 18.43 -14.02 -5.50
C HIS A 148 17.30 -14.86 -4.86
N ALA A 149 17.64 -15.98 -4.20
CA ALA A 149 16.66 -16.80 -3.51
C ALA A 149 15.97 -16.06 -2.35
N LEU A 150 16.68 -15.17 -1.65
CA LEU A 150 16.09 -14.31 -0.63
C LEU A 150 15.08 -13.33 -1.25
N ASP A 151 15.45 -12.67 -2.34
CA ASP A 151 14.59 -11.72 -3.07
C ASP A 151 13.29 -12.41 -3.51
N GLU A 152 13.40 -13.56 -4.18
CA GLU A 152 12.23 -14.33 -4.61
C GLU A 152 11.38 -14.80 -3.43
N ALA A 153 12.00 -15.23 -2.33
CA ALA A 153 11.27 -15.71 -1.17
C ALA A 153 10.45 -14.59 -0.52
N VAL A 154 11.01 -13.38 -0.41
CA VAL A 154 10.30 -12.21 0.10
C VAL A 154 9.14 -11.85 -0.83
N GLU A 155 9.38 -11.74 -2.14
CA GLU A 155 8.33 -11.41 -3.11
C GLU A 155 7.18 -12.42 -3.09
N LYS A 156 7.50 -13.73 -3.14
CA LYS A 156 6.50 -14.81 -3.08
C LYS A 156 5.72 -14.79 -1.78
N GLN A 157 6.37 -14.53 -0.64
CA GLN A 157 5.70 -14.47 0.66
C GLN A 157 4.73 -13.28 0.75
N LEU A 158 5.12 -12.13 0.20
CA LEU A 158 4.25 -10.94 0.14
C LEU A 158 3.04 -11.19 -0.77
N GLN A 159 3.26 -11.77 -1.96
CA GLN A 159 2.18 -12.17 -2.87
C GLN A 159 1.23 -13.17 -2.21
N GLN A 160 1.75 -14.23 -1.58
CA GLN A 160 0.93 -15.21 -0.89
C GLN A 160 0.09 -14.57 0.22
N SER A 161 0.67 -13.62 0.96
CA SER A 161 -0.07 -12.95 2.02
C SER A 161 -1.28 -12.15 1.50
N LEU A 162 -1.22 -11.63 0.27
CA LEU A 162 -2.36 -10.97 -0.39
C LEU A 162 -3.37 -11.97 -0.92
N ARG A 163 -2.91 -13.08 -1.51
CA ARG A 163 -3.77 -14.20 -1.96
C ARG A 163 -4.64 -14.73 -0.83
N ASP A 164 -4.06 -14.88 0.36
CA ASP A 164 -4.77 -15.34 1.55
C ASP A 164 -5.91 -14.40 2.01
N ARG A 165 -6.01 -13.20 1.42
CA ARG A 165 -7.01 -12.17 1.72
C ARG A 165 -7.89 -11.83 0.52
N ASN A 166 -7.80 -12.63 -0.53
CA ASN A 166 -8.57 -12.48 -1.74
C ASN A 166 -9.58 -13.64 -1.86
N GLU A 167 -10.87 -13.34 -1.64
CA GLU A 167 -11.97 -14.32 -1.60
C GLU A 167 -12.07 -15.14 -2.89
N ALA A 168 -11.63 -14.59 -4.03
CA ALA A 168 -11.58 -15.31 -5.29
C ALA A 168 -10.75 -16.60 -5.22
N HIS A 169 -9.67 -16.63 -4.42
CA HIS A 169 -8.86 -17.84 -4.22
C HIS A 169 -9.63 -18.92 -3.45
N TYR A 170 -10.53 -18.53 -2.54
CA TYR A 170 -11.41 -19.49 -1.86
C TYR A 170 -12.43 -20.11 -2.84
N VAL A 171 -12.99 -19.30 -3.74
CA VAL A 171 -13.86 -19.79 -4.83
C VAL A 171 -13.11 -20.77 -5.74
N ILE A 172 -11.87 -20.47 -6.12
CA ILE A 172 -11.04 -21.35 -6.95
C ILE A 172 -10.77 -22.67 -6.22
N GLU A 173 -10.35 -22.62 -4.96
CA GLU A 173 -10.00 -23.82 -4.18
C GLU A 173 -11.21 -24.78 -4.07
N ARG A 174 -12.40 -24.25 -3.78
CA ARG A 174 -13.62 -25.07 -3.66
C ARG A 174 -14.02 -25.74 -4.97
N ASN A 175 -13.64 -25.17 -6.10
CA ASN A 175 -13.96 -25.66 -7.44
C ASN A 175 -12.75 -26.28 -8.16
N ARG A 176 -11.61 -26.44 -7.48
CA ARG A 176 -10.32 -26.80 -8.11
C ARG A 176 -10.37 -28.10 -8.91
N THR A 177 -11.08 -29.10 -8.40
CA THR A 177 -11.27 -30.38 -9.11
C THR A 177 -12.04 -30.21 -10.41
N GLY A 178 -13.10 -29.39 -10.42
CA GLY A 178 -13.92 -29.14 -11.61
C GLY A 178 -13.24 -28.22 -12.61
N LEU A 179 -12.46 -27.25 -12.15
CA LEU A 179 -11.67 -26.36 -12.99
C LEU A 179 -10.51 -27.10 -13.68
N GLY A 180 -9.91 -28.07 -12.99
CA GLY A 180 -8.66 -28.67 -13.42
C GLY A 180 -7.46 -27.73 -13.23
N LYS A 181 -6.25 -28.30 -13.31
CA LYS A 181 -5.00 -27.61 -12.94
C LYS A 181 -4.76 -26.35 -13.76
N GLU A 182 -5.03 -26.38 -15.06
CA GLU A 182 -4.71 -25.28 -15.97
C GLU A 182 -5.65 -24.08 -15.77
N ASN A 183 -6.97 -24.31 -15.70
CA ASN A 183 -7.93 -23.22 -15.46
C ASN A 183 -7.78 -22.66 -14.04
N ALA A 184 -7.54 -23.51 -13.03
CA ALA A 184 -7.30 -23.03 -11.67
C ALA A 184 -6.09 -22.08 -11.61
N ALA A 185 -4.96 -22.47 -12.20
CA ALA A 185 -3.76 -21.62 -12.23
C ALA A 185 -3.96 -20.32 -13.01
N ALA A 186 -4.70 -20.37 -14.14
CA ALA A 186 -5.03 -19.17 -14.91
C ALA A 186 -5.94 -18.22 -14.09
N LEU A 187 -6.98 -18.75 -13.45
CA LEU A 187 -7.90 -17.98 -12.62
C LEU A 187 -7.23 -17.40 -11.38
N GLU A 188 -6.28 -18.11 -10.76
CA GLU A 188 -5.49 -17.60 -9.62
C GLU A 188 -4.71 -16.35 -10.02
N LYS A 189 -4.05 -16.39 -11.19
CA LYS A 189 -3.32 -15.23 -11.72
C LYS A 189 -4.27 -14.07 -12.05
N GLN A 190 -5.37 -14.36 -12.74
CA GLN A 190 -6.36 -13.34 -13.09
C GLN A 190 -6.98 -12.69 -11.85
N ALA A 191 -7.25 -13.47 -10.81
CA ALA A 191 -7.76 -12.98 -9.53
C ALA A 191 -6.77 -12.05 -8.83
N ASP A 192 -5.47 -12.37 -8.85
CA ASP A 192 -4.42 -11.50 -8.31
C ASP A 192 -4.33 -10.18 -9.07
N ASP A 193 -4.29 -10.25 -10.40
CA ASP A 193 -4.20 -9.07 -11.27
C ASP A 193 -5.41 -8.14 -11.08
N ILE A 194 -6.62 -8.70 -11.05
CA ILE A 194 -7.87 -7.93 -10.86
C ILE A 194 -7.92 -7.29 -9.47
N ALA A 195 -7.60 -8.04 -8.41
CA ALA A 195 -7.60 -7.50 -7.06
C ALA A 195 -6.55 -6.40 -6.88
N ALA A 196 -5.35 -6.58 -7.45
CA ALA A 196 -4.30 -5.56 -7.43
C ALA A 196 -4.71 -4.28 -8.19
N ALA A 197 -5.31 -4.42 -9.38
CA ALA A 197 -5.80 -3.26 -10.14
C ALA A 197 -6.94 -2.52 -9.42
N SER A 198 -7.87 -3.26 -8.82
CA SER A 198 -8.98 -2.69 -8.05
C SER A 198 -8.47 -1.94 -6.81
N TYR A 199 -7.52 -2.52 -6.06
CA TYR A 199 -6.82 -1.85 -4.96
C TYR A 199 -6.11 -0.57 -5.44
N ALA A 200 -5.36 -0.66 -6.54
CA ALA A 200 -4.59 0.46 -7.07
C ALA A 200 -5.46 1.69 -7.34
N VAL A 201 -6.55 1.54 -8.11
CA VAL A 201 -7.36 2.67 -8.59
C VAL A 201 -8.37 3.19 -7.57
N HIS A 202 -8.88 2.33 -6.67
CA HIS A 202 -9.91 2.72 -5.72
C HIS A 202 -9.35 3.11 -4.35
N ILE A 203 -8.18 2.60 -3.98
CA ILE A 203 -7.60 2.78 -2.64
C ILE A 203 -6.25 3.48 -2.73
N ALA A 204 -5.23 2.83 -3.29
CA ALA A 204 -3.84 3.28 -3.20
C ALA A 204 -3.61 4.66 -3.83
N MET A 205 -4.13 4.91 -5.04
CA MET A 205 -3.99 6.22 -5.69
C MET A 205 -4.73 7.33 -4.92
N VAL A 206 -5.86 7.01 -4.27
CA VAL A 206 -6.63 7.98 -3.48
C VAL A 206 -5.87 8.32 -2.19
N GLU A 207 -5.31 7.32 -1.52
CA GLU A 207 -4.49 7.51 -0.33
C GLU A 207 -3.22 8.32 -0.63
N GLU A 208 -2.52 8.02 -1.71
CA GLU A 208 -1.35 8.78 -2.12
C GLU A 208 -1.71 10.21 -2.55
N LYS A 209 -2.87 10.46 -3.16
CA LYS A 209 -3.36 11.83 -3.41
C LYS A 209 -3.50 12.61 -2.09
N LEU A 210 -4.11 12.00 -1.07
CA LEU A 210 -4.28 12.63 0.25
C LEU A 210 -2.93 12.85 0.94
N ARG A 211 -2.03 11.86 0.87
CA ARG A 211 -0.66 11.98 1.37
C ARG A 211 0.09 13.11 0.68
N LEU A 212 0.05 13.19 -0.65
CA LEU A 212 0.74 14.22 -1.42
C LEU A 212 0.23 15.62 -1.05
N ARG A 213 -1.09 15.81 -0.91
CA ARG A 213 -1.67 17.08 -0.44
C ARG A 213 -1.13 17.47 0.94
N ARG A 214 -1.14 16.54 1.89
CA ARG A 214 -0.61 16.77 3.24
C ARG A 214 0.88 17.11 3.23
N ILE A 215 1.68 16.39 2.42
CA ILE A 215 3.10 16.71 2.28
C ILE A 215 3.21 18.13 1.74
N LEU A 216 2.57 18.47 0.61
CA LEU A 216 2.64 19.81 -0.01
C LEU A 216 2.30 20.97 0.95
N GLU A 217 1.41 20.77 1.93
CA GLU A 217 1.07 21.76 2.95
C GLU A 217 2.25 22.13 3.87
N GLU A 218 3.25 21.26 4.03
CA GLU A 218 4.40 21.47 4.92
C GLU A 218 5.60 22.15 4.25
N ILE A 219 5.56 22.41 2.93
CA ILE A 219 6.73 22.85 2.15
C ILE A 219 7.38 24.11 2.74
N GLU A 220 6.58 25.14 3.05
CA GLU A 220 7.10 26.42 3.54
C GLU A 220 7.82 26.27 4.90
N ALA A 221 7.22 25.47 5.79
CA ALA A 221 7.80 25.20 7.11
C ALA A 221 9.10 24.38 7.00
N VAL A 222 9.12 23.38 6.11
CA VAL A 222 10.33 22.59 5.83
C VAL A 222 11.44 23.43 5.23
N GLN A 223 11.12 24.35 4.32
CA GLN A 223 12.11 25.25 3.73
C GLN A 223 12.73 26.16 4.80
N ALA A 224 11.92 26.70 5.71
CA ALA A 224 12.41 27.51 6.83
C ALA A 224 13.26 26.70 7.83
N GLU A 225 12.89 25.45 8.08
CA GLU A 225 13.67 24.54 8.93
C GLU A 225 15.02 24.20 8.29
N LEU A 226 15.08 23.96 6.97
CA LEU A 226 16.35 23.75 6.27
C LEU A 226 17.27 24.96 6.41
N ASP A 227 16.74 26.18 6.30
CA ASP A 227 17.51 27.40 6.52
C ASP A 227 18.04 27.51 7.95
N THR A 228 17.19 27.22 8.93
CA THR A 228 17.56 27.22 10.34
C THR A 228 18.63 26.18 10.65
N ALA A 229 18.48 24.97 10.11
CA ALA A 229 19.40 23.85 10.30
C ALA A 229 20.78 24.13 9.66
N ILE A 230 20.81 24.73 8.46
CA ILE A 230 22.07 25.15 7.82
C ILE A 230 22.81 26.17 8.71
N GLU A 231 22.11 27.17 9.23
CA GLU A 231 22.72 28.20 10.09
C GLU A 231 23.20 27.61 11.42
N ALA A 232 22.41 26.70 12.01
CA ALA A 232 22.77 26.01 13.25
C ALA A 232 24.06 25.17 13.10
N GLU A 233 24.18 24.41 12.00
CA GLU A 233 25.38 23.60 11.74
C GLU A 233 26.61 24.46 11.45
N ARG A 234 26.46 25.57 10.69
CA ARG A 234 27.55 26.53 10.44
C ARG A 234 28.02 27.21 11.73
N SER A 235 27.08 27.58 12.60
CA SER A 235 27.39 28.14 13.92
C SER A 235 28.10 27.13 14.81
N PHE A 236 27.68 25.86 14.78
CA PHE A 236 28.33 24.79 15.51
C PHE A 236 29.77 24.57 15.02
N GLU A 237 29.98 24.54 13.70
CA GLU A 237 31.30 24.39 13.07
C GLU A 237 32.27 25.52 13.46
N ALA A 238 31.77 26.77 13.46
CA ALA A 238 32.55 27.97 13.81
C ALA A 238 32.86 28.08 15.31
N GLY A 239 32.18 27.29 16.16
CA GLY A 239 32.31 27.36 17.61
C GLY A 239 33.73 27.10 18.13
N ALA A 240 34.12 27.89 19.15
CA ALA A 240 35.36 27.65 19.88
C ALA A 240 35.28 26.32 20.66
N GLY A 241 36.38 25.57 20.71
CA GLY A 241 36.47 24.31 21.46
C GLY A 241 35.94 23.05 20.75
N ARG A 242 35.55 23.14 19.47
CA ARG A 242 35.16 21.96 18.67
C ARG A 242 36.35 21.21 18.12
N THR A 243 36.27 19.89 18.13
CA THR A 243 37.25 18.99 17.51
C THR A 243 37.20 19.07 15.98
N PRO A 244 38.30 18.73 15.28
CA PRO A 244 38.29 18.63 13.82
C PRO A 244 37.20 17.70 13.27
N GLU A 245 36.94 16.58 13.95
CA GLU A 245 35.93 15.59 13.57
C GLU A 245 34.50 16.14 13.70
N GLU A 246 34.20 16.85 14.79
CA GLU A 246 32.92 17.53 15.00
C GLU A 246 32.66 18.59 13.93
N LYS A 247 33.68 19.40 13.61
CA LYS A 247 33.59 20.42 12.55
C LYS A 247 33.32 19.80 11.20
N LYS A 248 34.05 18.73 10.86
CA LYS A 248 33.83 17.98 9.62
C LYS A 248 32.42 17.38 9.54
N ALA A 249 31.90 16.85 10.64
CA ALA A 249 30.55 16.29 10.69
C ALA A 249 29.47 17.38 10.52
N ALA A 250 29.67 18.55 11.14
CA ALA A 250 28.76 19.69 10.99
C ALA A 250 28.75 20.25 9.56
N ALA A 251 29.94 20.44 8.96
CA ALA A 251 30.07 20.86 7.57
C ALA A 251 29.34 19.89 6.62
N LYS A 252 29.48 18.57 6.84
CA LYS A 252 28.78 17.55 6.07
C LYS A 252 27.25 17.66 6.20
N ARG A 253 26.71 17.84 7.42
CA ARG A 253 25.27 18.02 7.62
C ARG A 253 24.76 19.31 6.96
N ALA A 254 25.51 20.41 7.06
CA ALA A 254 25.16 21.67 6.38
C ALA A 254 25.12 21.52 4.86
N GLU A 255 26.02 20.73 4.28
CA GLU A 255 26.02 20.38 2.85
C GLU A 255 24.79 19.54 2.48
N GLU A 256 24.48 18.50 3.26
CA GLU A 256 23.28 17.66 3.08
C GLU A 256 21.98 18.49 3.12
N PHE A 257 21.85 19.40 4.09
CA PHE A 257 20.70 20.32 4.17
C PHE A 257 20.67 21.30 2.98
N SER A 258 21.81 21.82 2.55
CA SER A 258 21.89 22.72 1.40
C SER A 258 21.48 22.03 0.10
N ALA A 259 21.91 20.78 -0.09
CA ALA A 259 21.52 19.96 -1.24
C ALA A 259 20.01 19.67 -1.22
N SER A 260 19.48 19.30 -0.06
CA SER A 260 18.04 19.08 0.14
C SER A 260 17.22 20.32 -0.18
N LYS A 261 17.67 21.49 0.29
CA LYS A 261 17.04 22.79 -0.01
C LYS A 261 17.06 23.11 -1.50
N ALA A 262 18.18 22.87 -2.18
CA ALA A 262 18.31 23.11 -3.62
C ALA A 262 17.36 22.22 -4.43
N MET A 263 17.13 20.98 -4.00
CA MET A 263 16.18 20.04 -4.64
C MET A 263 14.71 20.35 -4.31
N LEU A 264 14.44 20.95 -3.15
CA LEU A 264 13.07 21.15 -2.66
C LEU A 264 12.23 21.98 -3.64
N ALA A 265 12.74 23.10 -4.15
CA ALA A 265 11.96 24.00 -4.99
C ALA A 265 11.46 23.33 -6.29
N SER A 266 12.33 22.62 -7.01
CA SER A 266 11.95 21.94 -8.25
C SER A 266 11.05 20.73 -7.97
N THR A 267 11.30 19.99 -6.89
CA THR A 267 10.49 18.84 -6.48
C THR A 267 9.08 19.27 -6.05
N ALA A 268 8.97 20.34 -5.27
CA ALA A 268 7.71 20.93 -4.84
C ALA A 268 6.86 21.38 -6.04
N GLU A 269 7.47 22.07 -7.00
CA GLU A 269 6.76 22.53 -8.20
C GLU A 269 6.27 21.35 -9.05
N GLN A 270 7.10 20.31 -9.24
CA GLN A 270 6.69 19.09 -9.95
C GLN A 270 5.54 18.38 -9.23
N ALA A 271 5.65 18.20 -7.91
CA ALA A 271 4.63 17.56 -7.09
C ALA A 271 3.30 18.34 -7.10
N LYS A 272 3.36 19.68 -7.05
CA LYS A 272 2.18 20.54 -7.14
C LYS A 272 1.48 20.39 -8.49
N ASN A 273 2.23 20.50 -9.59
CA ASN A 273 1.70 20.30 -10.94
C ASN A 273 1.11 18.90 -11.13
N ALA A 274 1.73 17.88 -10.55
CA ALA A 274 1.19 16.53 -10.56
C ALA A 274 -0.13 16.44 -9.78
N SER A 275 -0.17 17.01 -8.56
CA SER A 275 -1.31 17.02 -7.65
C SER A 275 -2.58 17.62 -8.28
N GLU A 276 -2.44 18.71 -9.04
CA GLU A 276 -3.56 19.37 -9.72
C GLU A 276 -4.28 18.44 -10.71
N ARG A 277 -3.58 17.47 -11.29
CA ARG A 277 -4.12 16.52 -12.28
C ARG A 277 -4.51 15.18 -11.69
N LEU A 278 -4.26 14.94 -10.39
CA LEU A 278 -4.47 13.61 -9.79
C LEU A 278 -5.93 13.18 -9.77
N GLU A 279 -6.86 14.10 -9.56
CA GLU A 279 -8.29 13.75 -9.53
C GLU A 279 -8.76 13.20 -10.88
N GLU A 280 -8.39 13.89 -11.96
CA GLU A 280 -8.71 13.48 -13.32
C GLU A 280 -8.03 12.16 -13.67
N ARG A 281 -6.75 11.99 -13.29
CA ARG A 281 -6.01 10.74 -13.49
C ARG A 281 -6.63 9.56 -12.75
N ILE A 282 -7.01 9.73 -11.48
CA ILE A 282 -7.68 8.70 -10.68
C ILE A 282 -9.02 8.33 -11.33
N THR A 283 -9.81 9.32 -11.70
CA THR A 283 -11.11 9.10 -12.35
C THR A 283 -10.93 8.34 -13.68
N ALA A 284 -9.92 8.71 -14.48
CA ALA A 284 -9.61 8.03 -15.73
C ALA A 284 -9.14 6.58 -15.50
N ALA A 285 -8.31 6.34 -14.49
CA ALA A 285 -7.84 5.01 -14.14
C ALA A 285 -8.99 4.11 -13.64
N GLN A 286 -9.86 4.63 -12.77
CA GLN A 286 -11.07 3.95 -12.30
C GLN A 286 -11.99 3.61 -13.47
N LYS A 287 -12.29 4.57 -14.35
CA LYS A 287 -13.10 4.34 -15.54
C LYS A 287 -12.51 3.27 -16.45
N ARG A 288 -11.20 3.32 -16.71
CA ARG A 288 -10.50 2.32 -17.53
C ARG A 288 -10.62 0.91 -16.93
N HIS A 289 -10.42 0.79 -15.62
CA HIS A 289 -10.59 -0.48 -14.88
C HIS A 289 -12.03 -0.99 -14.96
N ASP A 290 -13.01 -0.13 -14.63
CA ASP A 290 -14.43 -0.47 -14.62
C ASP A 290 -14.93 -0.91 -16.01
N GLU A 291 -14.53 -0.21 -17.07
CA GLU A 291 -14.88 -0.56 -18.45
C GLU A 291 -14.24 -1.88 -18.89
N ALA A 292 -12.98 -2.12 -18.53
CA ALA A 292 -12.29 -3.38 -18.84
C ALA A 292 -12.97 -4.56 -18.14
N LEU A 293 -13.26 -4.44 -16.84
CA LEU A 293 -13.96 -5.46 -16.08
C LEU A 293 -15.40 -5.66 -16.53
N ALA A 294 -16.12 -4.61 -16.89
CA ALA A 294 -17.47 -4.74 -17.43
C ALA A 294 -17.48 -5.58 -18.71
N LYS A 295 -16.55 -5.31 -19.64
CA LYS A 295 -16.38 -6.08 -20.88
C LYS A 295 -15.97 -7.53 -20.61
N LEU A 296 -15.06 -7.77 -19.67
CA LEU A 296 -14.66 -9.12 -19.26
C LEU A 296 -15.86 -9.92 -18.75
N LYS A 297 -16.62 -9.34 -17.81
CA LYS A 297 -17.81 -9.97 -17.23
C LYS A 297 -18.88 -10.22 -18.29
N GLU A 298 -19.02 -9.35 -19.28
CA GLU A 298 -19.94 -9.55 -20.40
C GLU A 298 -19.48 -10.72 -21.31
N ASP A 299 -18.19 -10.80 -21.65
CA ASP A 299 -17.66 -11.89 -22.48
C ASP A 299 -17.78 -13.24 -21.78
N ILE A 300 -17.44 -13.32 -20.48
CA ILE A 300 -17.63 -14.53 -19.67
C ILE A 300 -19.10 -14.96 -19.68
N ARG A 301 -20.04 -14.02 -19.47
CA ARG A 301 -21.48 -14.33 -19.51
C ARG A 301 -21.92 -14.86 -20.87
N LYS A 302 -21.43 -14.27 -21.96
CA LYS A 302 -21.72 -14.72 -23.34
C LYS A 302 -21.21 -16.13 -23.58
N ARG A 303 -19.96 -16.44 -23.19
CA ARG A 303 -19.36 -17.77 -23.35
C ARG A 303 -20.07 -18.84 -22.52
N GLY A 304 -20.49 -18.49 -21.31
CA GLY A 304 -21.22 -19.40 -20.41
C GLY A 304 -22.73 -19.45 -20.60
N ASN A 305 -23.30 -18.67 -21.52
CA ASN A 305 -24.76 -18.45 -21.64
C ASN A 305 -25.43 -18.12 -20.28
N LEU A 306 -24.76 -17.29 -19.49
CA LEU A 306 -25.17 -16.92 -18.13
C LEU A 306 -26.19 -15.76 -18.16
N PRO A 307 -27.07 -15.65 -17.15
CA PRO A 307 -28.04 -14.57 -17.08
C PRO A 307 -27.36 -13.19 -17.00
N ALA A 308 -28.06 -12.18 -17.53
CA ALA A 308 -27.68 -10.79 -17.38
C ALA A 308 -27.56 -10.40 -15.89
N PRO A 309 -26.67 -9.45 -15.53
CA PRO A 309 -26.55 -8.98 -14.16
C PRO A 309 -27.90 -8.44 -13.68
N ALA A 310 -28.24 -8.74 -12.41
CA ALA A 310 -29.40 -8.12 -11.78
C ALA A 310 -29.25 -6.58 -11.79
N PRO A 311 -30.35 -5.82 -11.99
CA PRO A 311 -30.28 -4.37 -11.86
C PRO A 311 -29.79 -4.00 -10.46
N LYS A 312 -28.85 -3.06 -10.36
CA LYS A 312 -28.37 -2.54 -9.07
C LYS A 312 -29.54 -1.85 -8.37
N GLU A 313 -29.87 -2.29 -7.16
CA GLU A 313 -30.81 -1.61 -6.25
C GLU A 313 -30.22 -0.28 -5.74
#